data_AF-A0AAD5LFT0-F1
#
_entry.id   AF-A0AAD5LFT0-F1
#
_cell.length_a   1.000
_cell.length_b   1.000
_cell.length_c   1.000
_cell.angle_alpha   90.00
_cell.angle_beta   90.00
_cell.angle_gamma   90.00
#
_symmetry.space_group_name_H-M   'P 1'
#
loop_
_entity.id
_entity.type
_entity.pdbx_description
1 polymer ?
#
loop_
_entity_poly.entity_id
_entity_poly.type
_entity_poly.pdbx_seq_one_letter_code
_entity_poly.pdbx_strand_id
1 'polypeptide(L)'
;MMLRRSLTAVLGLGKQSKSKWHNSLSAYLSTKSDELEDMRNTLGQQVWDASIKKFQDLGFSLKQSSSMLFNNPALSSYPAKRLCHHFEVLSSFGFKTEEIREVLAREPKIFDRDFQVLKKNHSNLLRQMGNHQGRVAAIGAPNTLIDNSFITNQKIDYCIMEIMMDKPKIAKSRILQCSYSLIKTRHKFAYRSGLYKKIDPKNKEGLINNPSVPDLFFSSDEVFLTLFKGFTLEDYVVFDSLMLSEEDHMNVEDETDSNVNTDGDDTEDENDSGGSYKNRYSARRNK
;
A
#
# COMPACT_ATOMS: atom_id res chain seq x y z
N MET A 1 -13.64 33.54 31.35
CA MET A 1 -13.49 34.34 30.10
C MET A 1 -12.04 34.81 30.07
N MET A 2 -11.20 34.67 29.05
CA MET A 2 -11.27 34.25 27.66
C MET A 2 -9.91 33.59 27.33
N LEU A 3 -9.87 32.69 26.36
CA LEU A 3 -8.90 32.72 25.24
C LEU A 3 -9.23 31.58 24.27
N ARG A 4 -10.22 31.83 23.41
CA ARG A 4 -10.36 31.11 22.14
C ARG A 4 -9.22 31.58 21.25
N ARG A 5 -8.18 30.76 21.09
CA ARG A 5 -7.18 30.98 20.02
C ARG A 5 -7.82 30.56 18.70
N SER A 6 -7.86 31.50 17.76
CA SER A 6 -8.43 31.34 16.43
C SER A 6 -7.63 30.33 15.59
N LEU A 7 -8.34 29.46 14.86
CA LEU A 7 -7.82 28.45 13.91
C LEU A 7 -6.90 29.03 12.81
N THR A 8 -7.00 30.34 12.55
CA THR A 8 -6.18 31.04 11.56
C THR A 8 -4.71 31.20 11.96
N ALA A 9 -4.36 31.10 13.25
CA ALA A 9 -2.98 31.33 13.69
C ALA A 9 -2.00 30.19 13.35
N VAL A 10 -2.50 29.00 12.98
CA VAL A 10 -1.65 27.81 12.75
C VAL A 10 -1.18 27.68 11.29
N LEU A 11 -1.84 28.34 10.33
CA LEU A 11 -1.75 27.91 8.92
C LEU A 11 -1.10 28.89 7.93
N GLY A 12 -0.56 30.03 8.36
CA GLY A 12 0.37 30.89 7.58
C GLY A 12 0.21 30.87 6.05
N LEU A 13 -0.94 31.30 5.52
CA LEU A 13 -1.23 31.23 4.08
C LEU A 13 -0.80 32.48 3.32
N GLY A 14 0.19 32.34 2.43
CA GLY A 14 0.55 33.29 1.38
C GLY A 14 -0.14 32.95 0.03
N LYS A 15 -0.62 33.97 -0.66
CA LYS A 15 -1.40 33.90 -1.93
C LYS A 15 -0.54 33.47 -3.13
N GLN A 16 -1.05 32.60 -4.02
CA GLN A 16 -0.63 32.61 -5.44
C GLN A 16 -1.70 32.18 -6.49
N SER A 17 -1.86 33.12 -7.46
CA SER A 17 -1.93 33.02 -8.93
C SER A 17 -3.01 32.20 -9.66
N LYS A 18 -4.13 32.87 -9.96
CA LYS A 18 -5.39 32.44 -10.62
C LYS A 18 -5.33 31.94 -12.09
N SER A 19 -4.20 31.94 -12.80
CA SER A 19 -4.21 31.69 -14.26
C SER A 19 -3.91 30.26 -14.75
N LYS A 20 -3.33 29.37 -13.92
CA LYS A 20 -3.15 27.94 -14.26
C LYS A 20 -4.36 27.04 -13.93
N TRP A 21 -5.44 27.64 -13.40
CA TRP A 21 -6.56 26.96 -12.74
C TRP A 21 -7.55 26.34 -13.72
N HIS A 22 -7.75 26.92 -14.89
CA HIS A 22 -8.82 26.49 -15.79
C HIS A 22 -8.45 25.27 -16.66
N ASN A 23 -7.18 25.16 -17.09
CA ASN A 23 -6.83 24.18 -18.12
C ASN A 23 -6.56 22.77 -17.57
N SER A 24 -6.19 22.62 -16.30
CA SER A 24 -5.92 21.31 -15.69
C SER A 24 -7.14 20.72 -14.96
N LEU A 25 -8.09 21.55 -14.51
CA LEU A 25 -9.37 21.11 -13.94
C LEU A 25 -10.31 20.57 -15.02
N SER A 26 -10.34 21.18 -16.20
CA SER A 26 -11.24 20.78 -17.28
C SER A 26 -10.95 19.35 -17.78
N ALA A 27 -9.69 18.92 -17.82
CA ALA A 27 -9.33 17.57 -18.29
C ALA A 27 -9.64 16.43 -17.31
N TYR A 28 -9.72 16.69 -15.99
CA TYR A 28 -10.04 15.68 -14.98
C TYR A 28 -11.53 15.66 -14.62
N LEU A 29 -12.21 16.80 -14.69
CA LEU A 29 -13.67 16.88 -14.52
C LEU A 29 -14.44 16.43 -15.76
N SER A 30 -13.89 16.59 -16.97
CA SER A 30 -14.56 16.18 -18.22
C SER A 30 -14.76 14.66 -18.36
N THR A 31 -13.96 13.83 -17.68
CA THR A 31 -14.08 12.36 -17.78
C THR A 31 -14.99 11.71 -16.73
N LYS A 32 -15.44 12.46 -15.69
CA LYS A 32 -16.29 11.95 -14.59
C LYS A 32 -17.37 12.94 -14.12
N SER A 33 -17.68 13.95 -14.93
CA SER A 33 -18.62 15.03 -14.56
C SER A 33 -19.99 14.47 -14.17
N ASP A 34 -20.52 13.55 -14.99
CA ASP A 34 -21.85 12.99 -14.81
C ASP A 34 -21.94 12.13 -13.55
N GLU A 35 -20.91 11.32 -13.27
CA GLU A 35 -20.85 10.48 -12.05
C GLU A 35 -20.79 11.33 -10.76
N LEU A 36 -20.10 12.47 -10.79
CA LEU A 36 -20.01 13.39 -9.66
C LEU A 36 -21.32 14.15 -9.42
N GLU A 37 -22.03 14.49 -10.50
CA GLU A 37 -23.36 15.10 -10.40
C GLU A 37 -24.40 14.12 -9.85
N ASP A 38 -24.40 12.87 -10.32
CA ASP A 38 -25.28 11.81 -9.82
C ASP A 38 -25.06 11.52 -8.33
N MET A 39 -23.80 11.48 -7.89
CA MET A 39 -23.48 11.32 -6.47
C MET A 39 -23.88 12.53 -5.63
N ARG A 40 -23.66 13.75 -6.12
CA ARG A 40 -24.10 14.99 -5.46
C ARG A 40 -25.62 15.00 -5.30
N ASN A 41 -26.34 14.48 -6.28
CA ASN A 41 -27.79 14.32 -6.23
C ASN A 41 -28.19 13.24 -5.21
N THR A 42 -27.46 12.13 -5.17
CA THR A 42 -27.73 10.98 -4.26
C THR A 42 -27.47 11.30 -2.78
N LEU A 43 -26.36 11.97 -2.45
CA LEU A 43 -26.07 12.43 -1.08
C LEU A 43 -26.91 13.63 -0.66
N GLY A 44 -27.50 14.33 -1.63
CA GLY A 44 -28.09 15.64 -1.44
C GLY A 44 -27.03 16.74 -1.45
N GLN A 45 -27.28 17.76 -2.28
CA GLN A 45 -26.35 18.85 -2.53
C GLN A 45 -25.86 19.54 -1.24
N GLN A 46 -26.73 19.75 -0.27
CA GLN A 46 -26.37 20.40 1.00
C GLN A 46 -25.38 19.57 1.82
N VAL A 47 -25.55 18.25 1.87
CA VAL A 47 -24.66 17.34 2.61
C VAL A 47 -23.30 17.24 1.92
N TRP A 48 -23.32 17.21 0.59
CA TRP A 48 -22.10 17.25 -0.23
C TRP A 48 -21.30 18.53 0.05
N ASP A 49 -21.91 19.70 -0.10
CA ASP A 49 -21.24 21.00 0.06
C ASP A 49 -20.70 21.18 1.49
N ALA A 50 -21.48 20.76 2.50
CA ALA A 50 -21.03 20.77 3.88
C ALA A 50 -19.83 19.83 4.12
N SER A 51 -19.83 18.65 3.50
CA SER A 51 -18.74 17.68 3.61
C SER A 51 -17.47 18.19 2.92
N ILE A 52 -17.59 18.77 1.73
CA ILE A 52 -16.47 19.40 1.02
C ILE A 52 -15.85 20.50 1.87
N LYS A 53 -16.68 21.40 2.43
CA LYS A 53 -16.20 22.49 3.29
C LYS A 53 -15.47 21.94 4.53
N LYS A 54 -16.03 20.91 5.18
CA LYS A 54 -15.40 20.22 6.31
C LYS A 54 -13.99 19.71 5.98
N PHE A 55 -13.78 19.13 4.79
CA PHE A 55 -12.45 18.70 4.36
C PHE A 55 -11.53 19.87 3.96
N GLN A 56 -12.07 20.94 3.37
CA GLN A 56 -11.28 22.13 3.05
C GLN A 56 -10.79 22.85 4.31
N ASP A 57 -11.59 22.87 5.38
CA ASP A 57 -11.19 23.42 6.69
C ASP A 57 -10.04 22.60 7.32
N LEU A 58 -9.94 21.31 6.99
CA LEU A 58 -8.78 20.44 7.32
C LEU A 58 -7.61 20.58 6.34
N GLY A 59 -7.74 21.48 5.37
CA GLY A 59 -6.70 21.80 4.39
C GLY A 59 -6.69 20.91 3.15
N PHE A 60 -7.63 19.99 2.94
CA PHE A 60 -7.67 19.24 1.68
C PHE A 60 -8.04 20.17 0.51
N SER A 61 -7.42 19.95 -0.65
CA SER A 61 -7.85 20.62 -1.88
C SER A 61 -9.24 20.13 -2.30
N LEU A 62 -9.97 20.96 -3.06
CA LEU A 62 -11.28 20.56 -3.61
C LEU A 62 -11.21 19.23 -4.37
N LYS A 63 -10.13 19.00 -5.12
CA LYS A 63 -9.91 17.74 -5.84
C LYS A 63 -9.79 16.55 -4.90
N GLN A 64 -8.99 16.68 -3.84
CA GLN A 64 -8.84 15.62 -2.84
C GLN A 64 -10.16 15.37 -2.13
N SER A 65 -10.84 16.42 -1.64
CA SER A 65 -12.11 16.31 -0.93
C SER A 65 -13.17 15.61 -1.79
N SER A 66 -13.32 16.02 -3.05
CA SER A 66 -14.28 15.44 -3.97
C SER A 66 -13.94 13.98 -4.29
N SER A 67 -12.67 13.68 -4.56
CA SER A 67 -12.23 12.31 -4.85
C SER A 67 -12.39 11.37 -3.65
N MET A 68 -12.12 11.85 -2.43
CA MET A 68 -12.30 11.07 -1.21
C MET A 68 -13.78 10.75 -0.98
N LEU A 69 -14.65 11.76 -1.10
CA LEU A 69 -16.10 11.57 -0.94
C LEU A 69 -16.69 10.68 -2.04
N PHE A 70 -16.20 10.81 -3.26
CA PHE A 70 -16.62 9.97 -4.38
C PHE A 70 -16.31 8.49 -4.12
N ASN A 71 -15.05 8.20 -3.76
CA ASN A 71 -14.62 6.82 -3.53
C ASN A 71 -15.05 6.26 -2.16
N ASN A 72 -15.43 7.12 -1.21
CA ASN A 72 -15.92 6.72 0.11
C ASN A 72 -17.03 7.66 0.61
N PRO A 73 -18.29 7.46 0.15
CA PRO A 73 -19.42 8.31 0.49
C PRO A 73 -19.73 8.39 2.00
N ALA A 74 -19.37 7.35 2.76
CA ALA A 74 -19.60 7.28 4.21
C ALA A 74 -18.89 8.41 4.98
N LEU A 75 -17.80 8.96 4.42
CA LEU A 75 -17.04 10.07 5.00
C LEU A 75 -17.87 11.34 5.23
N SER A 76 -18.96 11.53 4.49
CA SER A 76 -19.90 12.64 4.70
C SER A 76 -20.45 12.66 6.13
N SER A 77 -20.75 11.48 6.67
CA SER A 77 -21.28 11.29 8.03
C SER A 77 -20.25 11.43 9.14
N TYR A 78 -18.95 11.48 8.81
CA TYR A 78 -17.90 11.38 9.84
C TYR A 78 -17.80 12.69 10.64
N PRO A 79 -17.81 12.63 11.99
CA PRO A 79 -17.64 13.81 12.82
C PRO A 79 -16.27 14.47 12.60
N ALA A 80 -16.23 15.80 12.57
CA ALA A 80 -14.96 16.54 12.42
C ALA A 80 -13.92 16.15 13.47
N LYS A 81 -14.35 15.89 14.71
CA LYS A 81 -13.46 15.42 15.80
C LYS A 81 -12.76 14.10 15.46
N ARG A 82 -13.45 13.15 14.82
CA ARG A 82 -12.86 11.87 14.38
C ARG A 82 -11.81 12.11 13.29
N LEU A 83 -12.10 13.01 12.35
CA LEU A 83 -11.16 13.35 11.28
C LEU A 83 -9.90 14.01 11.85
N CYS A 84 -10.05 15.01 12.74
CA CYS A 84 -8.92 15.66 13.42
C CYS A 84 -8.07 14.68 14.21
N HIS A 85 -8.70 13.72 14.91
CA HIS A 85 -7.95 12.73 15.67
C HIS A 85 -7.01 11.89 14.80
N HIS A 86 -7.40 11.54 13.57
CA HIS A 86 -6.51 10.82 12.65
C HIS A 86 -5.31 11.66 12.20
N PHE A 87 -5.46 12.99 12.10
CA PHE A 87 -4.32 13.88 11.88
C PHE A 87 -3.35 13.84 13.06
N GLU A 88 -3.85 13.88 14.30
CA GLU A 88 -3.02 13.79 15.50
C GLU A 88 -2.28 12.44 15.56
N VAL A 89 -2.98 11.33 15.29
CA VAL A 89 -2.40 9.99 15.26
C VAL A 89 -1.28 9.89 14.23
N LEU A 90 -1.53 10.31 12.98
CA LEU A 90 -0.50 10.26 11.93
C LEU A 90 0.63 11.26 12.18
N SER A 91 0.35 12.40 12.80
CA SER A 91 1.40 13.33 13.25
C SER A 91 2.28 12.69 14.32
N SER A 92 1.73 11.86 15.21
CA SER A 92 2.50 11.12 16.22
C SER A 92 3.45 10.07 15.61
N PHE A 93 3.19 9.64 14.36
CA PHE A 93 4.08 8.77 13.59
C PHE A 93 5.22 9.54 12.92
N GLY A 94 5.26 10.87 13.07
CA GLY A 94 6.28 11.74 12.50
C GLY A 94 5.96 12.20 11.07
N PHE A 95 4.69 12.11 10.64
CA PHE A 95 4.28 12.61 9.33
C PHE A 95 4.03 14.11 9.43
N LYS A 96 4.42 14.85 8.40
CA LYS A 96 4.13 16.28 8.28
C LYS A 96 2.68 16.48 7.83
N THR A 97 2.09 17.63 8.15
CA THR A 97 0.71 17.97 7.77
C THR A 97 0.41 17.70 6.28
N GLU A 98 1.34 18.07 5.40
CA GLU A 98 1.22 17.81 3.95
C GLU A 98 1.17 16.31 3.61
N GLU A 99 2.09 15.54 4.19
CA GLU A 99 2.18 14.09 3.99
C GLU A 99 0.90 13.41 4.52
N ILE A 100 0.37 13.87 5.66
CA ILE A 100 -0.90 13.38 6.22
C ILE A 100 -2.05 13.60 5.25
N ARG A 101 -2.16 14.79 4.64
CA ARG A 101 -3.20 15.08 3.64
C ARG A 101 -3.05 14.18 2.41
N GLU A 102 -1.83 13.96 1.93
CA GLU A 102 -1.58 13.06 0.79
C GLU A 102 -1.95 11.61 1.10
N VAL A 103 -1.56 11.11 2.27
CA VAL A 103 -1.84 9.75 2.77
C VAL A 103 -3.34 9.53 2.89
N LEU A 104 -4.05 10.43 3.58
CA LEU A 104 -5.50 10.30 3.80
C LEU A 104 -6.31 10.49 2.51
N ALA A 105 -5.85 11.33 1.59
CA ALA A 105 -6.50 11.50 0.29
C ALA A 105 -6.35 10.26 -0.60
N ARG A 106 -5.23 9.54 -0.49
CA ARG A 106 -4.96 8.32 -1.25
C ARG A 106 -5.63 7.10 -0.66
N GLU A 107 -5.69 6.98 0.66
CA GLU A 107 -6.33 5.86 1.36
C GLU A 107 -7.30 6.36 2.43
N PRO A 108 -8.52 6.78 2.04
CA PRO A 108 -9.49 7.33 2.98
C PRO A 108 -10.01 6.30 4.00
N LYS A 109 -9.84 5.00 3.72
CA LYS A 109 -10.19 3.92 4.66
C LYS A 109 -9.37 3.95 5.95
N ILE A 110 -8.28 4.73 5.99
CA ILE A 110 -7.55 5.00 7.23
C ILE A 110 -8.48 5.60 8.30
N PHE A 111 -9.46 6.43 7.92
CA PHE A 111 -10.42 6.98 8.87
C PHE A 111 -11.30 5.91 9.55
N ASP A 112 -11.35 4.69 8.99
CA ASP A 112 -12.17 3.56 9.45
C ASP A 112 -11.43 2.64 10.42
N ARG A 113 -10.15 2.92 10.68
CA ARG A 113 -9.28 2.02 11.44
C ARG A 113 -8.96 2.59 12.81
N ASP A 114 -8.91 1.68 13.78
CA ASP A 114 -8.51 2.03 15.14
C ASP A 114 -7.04 2.45 15.19
N PHE A 115 -6.75 3.44 16.03
CA PHE A 115 -5.40 4.02 16.13
C PHE A 115 -4.35 3.01 16.61
N GLN A 116 -4.72 1.98 17.40
CA GLN A 116 -3.80 0.93 17.82
C GLN A 116 -3.42 0.04 16.65
N VAL A 117 -4.36 -0.24 15.74
CA VAL A 117 -4.07 -0.98 14.50
C VAL A 117 -3.09 -0.18 13.63
N LEU A 118 -3.36 1.11 13.43
CA LEU A 118 -2.48 2.00 12.68
C LEU A 118 -1.07 2.05 13.30
N LYS A 119 -0.98 2.20 14.63
CA LYS A 119 0.29 2.25 15.37
C LYS A 119 1.06 0.94 15.30
N LYS A 120 0.37 -0.20 15.46
CA LYS A 120 0.95 -1.54 15.34
C LYS A 120 1.52 -1.75 13.94
N ASN A 121 0.75 -1.45 12.90
CA ASN A 121 1.16 -1.63 11.51
C ASN A 121 2.32 -0.71 11.13
N HIS A 122 2.27 0.57 11.54
CA HIS A 122 3.38 1.50 11.37
C HIS A 122 4.66 0.98 12.05
N SER A 123 4.55 0.53 13.31
CA SER A 123 5.70 -0.01 14.07
C SER A 123 6.28 -1.27 13.42
N ASN A 124 5.42 -2.17 12.92
CA ASN A 124 5.84 -3.34 12.16
C ASN A 124 6.60 -2.93 10.89
N LEU A 125 6.07 -1.96 10.14
CA LEU A 125 6.71 -1.48 8.91
C LEU A 125 8.09 -0.84 9.18
N LEU A 126 8.21 -0.04 10.26
CA LEU A 126 9.50 0.52 10.68
C LEU A 126 10.50 -0.57 11.06
N ARG A 127 10.05 -1.62 11.76
CA ARG A 127 10.90 -2.76 12.11
C ARG A 127 11.41 -3.50 10.87
N GLN A 128 10.54 -3.77 9.90
CA GLN A 128 10.92 -4.51 8.69
C GLN A 128 11.79 -3.67 7.74
N MET A 129 11.46 -2.40 7.55
CA MET A 129 12.10 -1.56 6.53
C MET A 129 13.22 -0.67 7.10
N GLY A 130 13.30 -0.52 8.42
CA GLY A 130 14.09 0.52 9.09
C GLY A 130 13.32 1.85 9.14
N ASN A 131 13.60 2.69 10.15
CA ASN A 131 12.81 3.89 10.46
C ASN A 131 12.57 4.81 9.25
N HIS A 132 13.64 5.18 8.52
CA HIS A 132 13.50 6.09 7.38
C HIS A 132 12.71 5.45 6.23
N GLN A 133 13.06 4.23 5.82
CA GLN A 133 12.40 3.58 4.67
C GLN A 133 10.98 3.13 4.99
N GLY A 134 10.71 2.72 6.22
CA GLY A 134 9.36 2.39 6.68
C GLY A 134 8.43 3.60 6.62
N ARG A 135 8.90 4.79 7.04
CA ARG A 135 8.13 6.04 6.91
C ARG A 135 7.87 6.38 5.44
N VAL A 136 8.91 6.30 4.59
CA VAL A 136 8.77 6.55 3.14
C VAL A 136 7.79 5.57 2.50
N ALA A 137 7.85 4.29 2.88
CA ALA A 137 6.94 3.26 2.40
C ALA A 137 5.49 3.52 2.84
N ALA A 138 5.26 3.94 4.09
CA ALA A 138 3.91 4.27 4.57
C ALA A 138 3.30 5.46 3.82
N ILE A 139 4.10 6.46 3.46
CA ILE A 139 3.63 7.60 2.66
C ILE A 139 3.38 7.18 1.21
N GLY A 140 4.26 6.36 0.66
CA GLY A 140 4.20 5.88 -0.73
C GLY A 140 3.05 4.89 -0.98
N ALA A 141 2.78 4.02 0.00
CA ALA A 141 1.77 2.97 0.00
C ALA A 141 0.96 3.00 1.31
N PRO A 142 0.03 3.97 1.47
CA PRO A 142 -0.76 4.16 2.69
C PRO A 142 -1.57 2.95 3.17
N ASN A 143 -1.96 2.06 2.25
CA ASN A 143 -2.63 0.79 2.57
C ASN A 143 -1.85 -0.05 3.58
N THR A 144 -0.51 0.07 3.61
CA THR A 144 0.34 -0.65 4.58
C THR A 144 0.04 -0.29 6.04
N LEU A 145 -0.60 0.86 6.31
CA LEU A 145 -1.05 1.25 7.64
C LEU A 145 -2.32 0.50 8.09
N ILE A 146 -3.09 -0.05 7.15
CA ILE A 146 -4.39 -0.69 7.42
C ILE A 146 -4.43 -2.17 7.05
N ASP A 147 -3.51 -2.62 6.19
CA ASP A 147 -3.37 -4.01 5.75
C ASP A 147 -2.96 -4.94 6.90
N ASN A 148 -3.16 -6.24 6.71
CA ASN A 148 -2.63 -7.24 7.61
C ASN A 148 -1.09 -7.20 7.58
N SER A 149 -0.47 -6.98 8.75
CA SER A 149 1.00 -6.94 8.91
C SER A 149 1.70 -8.18 8.35
N PHE A 150 1.11 -9.36 8.45
CA PHE A 150 1.69 -10.60 7.91
C PHE A 150 1.82 -10.53 6.38
N ILE A 151 0.74 -10.14 5.70
CA ILE A 151 0.73 -9.98 4.23
C ILE A 151 1.70 -8.86 3.82
N THR A 152 1.74 -7.75 4.54
CA THR A 152 2.71 -6.67 4.29
C THR A 152 4.16 -7.18 4.39
N ASN A 153 4.45 -8.03 5.39
CA ASN A 153 5.78 -8.63 5.53
C ASN A 153 6.09 -9.60 4.38
N GLN A 154 5.13 -10.43 3.97
CA GLN A 154 5.31 -11.31 2.81
C GLN A 154 5.62 -10.52 1.53
N LYS A 155 4.95 -9.39 1.29
CA LYS A 155 5.26 -8.50 0.15
C LYS A 155 6.71 -7.99 0.23
N ILE A 156 7.15 -7.54 1.41
CA ILE A 156 8.52 -7.03 1.64
C ILE A 156 9.54 -8.15 1.40
N ASP A 157 9.33 -9.31 2.02
CA ASP A 157 10.24 -10.46 1.91
C ASP A 157 10.35 -10.93 0.47
N TYR A 158 9.23 -11.02 -0.25
CA TYR A 158 9.23 -11.38 -1.67
C TYR A 158 10.01 -10.37 -2.52
N CYS A 159 9.82 -9.06 -2.28
CA CYS A 159 10.57 -8.03 -3.01
C CYS A 159 12.08 -8.14 -2.75
N ILE A 160 12.50 -8.46 -1.52
CA ILE A 160 13.92 -8.60 -1.16
C ILE A 160 14.51 -9.89 -1.72
N MET A 161 13.81 -11.02 -1.56
CA MET A 161 14.36 -12.35 -1.78
C MET A 161 14.19 -12.83 -3.23
N GLU A 162 13.07 -12.51 -3.87
CA GLU A 162 12.73 -12.98 -5.21
C GLU A 162 13.01 -11.90 -6.27
N ILE A 163 12.59 -10.65 -6.02
CA ILE A 163 12.80 -9.52 -6.96
C ILE A 163 14.17 -8.86 -6.75
N MET A 164 14.90 -9.21 -5.69
CA MET A 164 16.22 -8.66 -5.34
C MET A 164 16.24 -7.13 -5.23
N MET A 165 15.17 -6.54 -4.68
CA MET A 165 15.07 -5.10 -4.42
C MET A 165 15.59 -4.76 -3.01
N ASP A 166 16.40 -3.71 -2.90
CA ASP A 166 16.76 -3.17 -1.60
C ASP A 166 15.62 -2.37 -0.96
N LYS A 167 15.67 -2.20 0.36
CA LYS A 167 14.65 -1.47 1.14
C LYS A 167 14.39 -0.04 0.62
N PRO A 168 15.41 0.77 0.27
CA PRO A 168 15.20 2.07 -0.35
C PRO A 168 14.39 2.02 -1.65
N LYS A 169 14.68 1.07 -2.56
CA LYS A 169 13.96 0.90 -3.83
C LYS A 169 12.53 0.45 -3.58
N ILE A 170 12.31 -0.50 -2.66
CA ILE A 170 10.96 -0.94 -2.26
C ILE A 170 10.14 0.27 -1.78
N ALA A 171 10.67 1.04 -0.81
CA ALA A 171 9.97 2.18 -0.22
C ALA A 171 9.61 3.27 -1.24
N LYS A 172 10.54 3.62 -2.14
CA LYS A 172 10.32 4.67 -3.14
C LYS A 172 9.45 4.22 -4.31
N SER A 173 9.45 2.93 -4.63
CA SER A 173 8.72 2.41 -5.78
C SER A 173 7.21 2.35 -5.59
N ARG A 174 6.72 2.40 -4.35
CA ARG A 174 5.29 2.19 -3.99
C ARG A 174 4.75 0.79 -4.28
N ILE A 175 5.61 -0.19 -4.57
CA ILE A 175 5.18 -1.56 -4.91
C ILE A 175 4.30 -2.20 -3.82
N LEU A 176 4.45 -1.82 -2.55
CA LEU A 176 3.64 -2.33 -1.44
C LEU A 176 2.16 -1.93 -1.52
N GLN A 177 1.79 -1.01 -2.41
CA GLN A 177 0.39 -0.68 -2.72
C GLN A 177 -0.33 -1.79 -3.48
N CYS A 178 0.42 -2.62 -4.22
CA CYS A 178 -0.11 -3.76 -4.95
C CYS A 178 -0.51 -4.88 -3.98
N SER A 179 -1.45 -5.73 -4.40
CA SER A 179 -1.72 -6.98 -3.67
C SER A 179 -0.51 -7.91 -3.76
N TYR A 180 -0.39 -8.83 -2.80
CA TYR A 180 0.70 -9.82 -2.83
C TYR A 180 0.60 -10.72 -4.06
N SER A 181 -0.62 -11.14 -4.42
CA SER A 181 -0.89 -11.92 -5.64
C SER A 181 -0.41 -11.20 -6.89
N LEU A 182 -0.77 -9.91 -7.07
CA LEU A 182 -0.36 -9.14 -8.25
C LEU A 182 1.17 -9.04 -8.38
N ILE A 183 1.87 -8.76 -7.27
CA ILE A 183 3.34 -8.69 -7.25
C ILE A 183 3.93 -10.03 -7.71
N LYS A 184 3.43 -11.14 -7.15
CA LYS A 184 3.95 -12.47 -7.43
C LYS A 184 3.60 -12.95 -8.83
N THR A 185 2.34 -12.84 -9.26
CA THR A 185 1.87 -13.24 -10.60
C THR A 185 2.63 -12.47 -11.68
N ARG A 186 2.67 -11.13 -11.62
CA ARG A 186 3.34 -10.35 -12.68
C ARG A 186 4.85 -10.56 -12.72
N HIS A 187 5.50 -10.68 -11.56
CA HIS A 187 6.92 -11.02 -11.51
C HIS A 187 7.18 -12.41 -12.11
N LYS A 188 6.41 -13.43 -11.72
CA LYS A 188 6.57 -14.80 -12.23
C LYS A 188 6.24 -14.91 -13.71
N PHE A 189 5.22 -14.21 -14.21
CA PHE A 189 4.91 -14.16 -15.64
C PHE A 189 6.09 -13.56 -16.42
N ALA A 190 6.64 -12.44 -15.92
CA ALA A 190 7.80 -11.80 -16.52
C ALA A 190 9.04 -12.72 -16.50
N TYR A 191 9.24 -13.45 -15.41
CA TYR A 191 10.35 -14.39 -15.27
C TYR A 191 10.20 -15.62 -16.19
N ARG A 192 9.03 -16.27 -16.20
CA ARG A 192 8.77 -17.50 -16.96
C ARG A 192 8.70 -17.26 -18.48
N SER A 193 8.26 -16.09 -18.91
CA SER A 193 8.35 -15.65 -20.32
C SER A 193 9.77 -15.27 -20.75
N GLY A 194 10.72 -15.21 -19.79
CA GLY A 194 12.11 -14.87 -20.04
C GLY A 194 12.40 -13.38 -20.16
N LEU A 195 11.41 -12.50 -20.01
CA LEU A 195 11.58 -11.04 -20.03
C LEU A 195 12.32 -10.55 -18.77
N TYR A 196 12.07 -11.16 -17.62
CA TYR A 196 12.75 -10.87 -16.37
C TYR A 196 13.86 -11.90 -16.13
N LYS A 197 15.10 -11.43 -15.97
CA LYS A 197 16.27 -12.25 -15.67
C LYS A 197 16.52 -12.29 -14.17
N LYS A 198 16.95 -13.45 -13.69
CA LYS A 198 17.42 -13.62 -12.31
C LYS A 198 18.61 -12.68 -12.08
N ILE A 199 18.56 -11.92 -10.99
CA ILE A 199 19.65 -11.02 -10.64
C ILE A 199 20.72 -11.80 -9.88
N ASP A 200 21.95 -11.76 -10.36
CA ASP A 200 23.08 -12.32 -9.62
C ASP A 200 23.43 -11.39 -8.45
N PRO A 201 23.45 -11.89 -7.20
CA PRO A 201 23.64 -11.05 -6.01
C PRO A 201 25.06 -10.46 -5.89
N LYS A 202 26.07 -11.01 -6.56
CA LYS A 202 27.47 -10.56 -6.48
C LYS A 202 27.79 -9.43 -7.45
N ASN A 203 27.37 -9.57 -8.71
CA ASN A 203 27.72 -8.61 -9.77
C ASN A 203 26.51 -7.79 -10.27
N LYS A 204 25.30 -8.04 -9.72
CA LYS A 204 24.03 -7.42 -10.13
C LYS A 204 23.70 -7.62 -11.62
N GLU A 205 24.28 -8.63 -12.25
CA GLU A 205 23.99 -9.00 -13.62
C GLU A 205 22.50 -9.36 -13.77
N GLY A 206 21.89 -8.96 -14.89
CA GLY A 206 20.44 -9.07 -15.12
C GLY A 206 19.63 -7.83 -14.71
N LEU A 207 20.13 -6.98 -13.80
CA LEU A 207 19.37 -5.83 -13.29
C LEU A 207 19.03 -4.79 -14.37
N ILE A 208 19.95 -4.52 -15.31
CA ILE A 208 19.79 -3.49 -16.36
C ILE A 208 18.78 -3.92 -17.43
N ASN A 209 18.60 -5.24 -17.61
CA ASN A 209 17.74 -5.78 -18.67
C ASN A 209 16.30 -5.99 -18.21
N ASN A 210 16.04 -5.92 -16.90
CA ASN A 210 14.71 -6.16 -16.35
C ASN A 210 13.82 -4.93 -16.53
N PRO A 211 12.52 -5.13 -16.85
CA PRO A 211 11.57 -4.04 -16.95
C PRO A 211 11.46 -3.23 -15.64
N SER A 212 11.06 -1.97 -15.77
CA SER A 212 10.93 -1.10 -14.60
C SER A 212 9.75 -1.51 -13.70
N VAL A 213 9.83 -1.14 -12.41
CA VAL A 213 8.73 -1.41 -11.46
C VAL A 213 7.41 -0.78 -11.93
N PRO A 214 7.37 0.48 -12.41
CA PRO A 214 6.14 1.05 -12.96
C PRO A 214 5.54 0.24 -14.11
N ASP A 215 6.35 -0.21 -15.07
CA ASP A 215 5.86 -0.94 -16.24
C ASP A 215 5.27 -2.30 -15.84
N LEU A 216 5.91 -2.97 -14.86
CA LEU A 216 5.45 -4.26 -14.38
C LEU A 216 4.21 -4.15 -13.48
N PHE A 217 4.12 -3.18 -12.57
CA PHE A 217 3.16 -3.28 -11.45
C PHE A 217 2.07 -2.19 -11.43
N PHE A 218 2.18 -1.12 -12.20
CA PHE A 218 1.24 0.01 -12.15
C PHE A 218 0.49 0.29 -13.46
N SER A 219 0.64 -0.60 -14.45
CA SER A 219 -0.08 -0.62 -15.72
C SER A 219 -1.34 -1.49 -15.63
N SER A 220 -2.33 -1.27 -16.51
CA SER A 220 -3.43 -2.24 -16.70
C SER A 220 -2.89 -3.56 -17.28
N ASP A 221 -3.67 -4.63 -17.24
CA ASP A 221 -3.22 -5.93 -17.78
C ASP A 221 -2.95 -5.85 -19.28
N GLU A 222 -3.76 -5.08 -20.04
CA GLU A 222 -3.56 -4.86 -21.47
C GLU A 222 -2.24 -4.13 -21.74
N VAL A 223 -1.94 -3.08 -20.98
CA VAL A 223 -0.70 -2.31 -21.12
C VAL A 223 0.50 -3.15 -20.68
N PHE A 224 0.39 -3.89 -19.58
CA PHE A 224 1.41 -4.82 -19.12
C PHE A 224 1.77 -5.85 -20.20
N LEU A 225 0.78 -6.39 -20.90
CA LEU A 225 0.98 -7.42 -21.92
C LEU A 225 1.66 -6.90 -23.20
N THR A 226 1.65 -5.60 -23.45
CA THR A 226 2.42 -5.01 -24.56
C THR A 226 3.93 -5.26 -24.44
N LEU A 227 4.43 -5.58 -23.24
CA LEU A 227 5.82 -5.95 -23.00
C LEU A 227 6.17 -7.36 -23.52
N PHE A 228 5.16 -8.21 -23.76
CA PHE A 228 5.29 -9.63 -24.02
C PHE A 228 4.79 -9.98 -25.42
N LYS A 229 5.70 -9.96 -26.41
CA LYS A 229 5.34 -10.32 -27.79
C LYS A 229 4.79 -11.74 -27.85
N GLY A 230 3.60 -11.88 -28.42
CA GLY A 230 2.96 -13.17 -28.65
C GLY A 230 2.10 -13.69 -27.49
N PHE A 231 1.96 -12.93 -26.40
CA PHE A 231 1.02 -13.26 -25.33
C PHE A 231 -0.23 -12.39 -25.41
N THR A 232 -1.38 -12.99 -25.14
CA THR A 232 -2.69 -12.37 -25.12
C THR A 232 -3.18 -12.16 -23.69
N LEU A 233 -4.28 -11.41 -23.52
CA LEU A 233 -4.94 -11.26 -22.23
C LEU A 233 -5.45 -12.60 -21.71
N GLU A 234 -5.93 -13.48 -22.60
CA GLU A 234 -6.38 -14.82 -22.25
C GLU A 234 -5.24 -15.67 -21.67
N ASP A 235 -4.06 -15.64 -22.29
CA ASP A 235 -2.88 -16.37 -21.78
C ASP A 235 -2.52 -15.92 -20.36
N TYR A 236 -2.60 -14.62 -20.09
CA TYR A 236 -2.31 -14.08 -18.77
C TYR A 236 -3.35 -14.45 -17.72
N VAL A 237 -4.64 -14.43 -18.07
CA VAL A 237 -5.73 -14.85 -17.17
C VAL A 237 -5.61 -16.34 -16.82
N VAL A 238 -5.28 -17.18 -17.81
CA VAL A 238 -5.00 -18.60 -17.59
C VAL A 238 -3.78 -18.76 -16.67
N PHE A 239 -2.71 -17.99 -16.91
CA PHE A 239 -1.53 -18.02 -16.06
C PHE A 239 -1.83 -17.61 -14.60
N ASP A 240 -2.61 -16.55 -14.38
CA ASP A 240 -3.00 -16.12 -13.03
C ASP A 240 -3.84 -17.19 -12.31
N SER A 241 -4.72 -17.88 -13.04
CA SER A 241 -5.49 -19.01 -12.51
C SER A 241 -4.59 -20.20 -12.11
N LEU A 242 -3.60 -20.53 -12.95
CA LEU A 242 -2.59 -21.55 -12.64
C LEU A 242 -1.75 -21.16 -11.42
N MET A 243 -1.38 -19.88 -11.31
CA MET A 243 -0.64 -19.33 -10.19
C MET A 243 -1.38 -19.49 -8.85
N LEU A 244 -2.69 -19.27 -8.82
CA LEU A 244 -3.51 -19.51 -7.64
C LEU A 244 -3.52 -21.00 -7.27
N SER A 245 -3.70 -21.89 -8.25
CA SER A 245 -3.69 -23.34 -8.00
C SER A 245 -2.35 -23.86 -7.46
N GLU A 246 -1.21 -23.32 -7.93
CA GLU A 246 0.12 -23.66 -7.39
C GLU A 246 0.25 -23.31 -5.90
N GLU A 247 -0.40 -22.23 -5.46
CA GLU A 247 -0.34 -21.78 -4.06
C GLU A 247 -1.21 -22.64 -3.14
N ASP A 248 -2.40 -23.00 -3.61
CA ASP A 248 -3.31 -23.88 -2.86
C ASP A 248 -2.67 -25.25 -2.62
N HIS A 249 -2.00 -25.82 -3.63
CA HIS A 249 -1.33 -27.11 -3.47
C HIS A 249 -0.14 -27.08 -2.50
N MET A 250 0.67 -26.00 -2.50
CA MET A 250 1.78 -25.90 -1.54
C MET A 250 1.32 -25.69 -0.09
N ASN A 251 0.14 -25.08 0.13
CA ASN A 251 -0.40 -24.91 1.48
C ASN A 251 -0.95 -26.22 2.07
N VAL A 252 -1.45 -27.14 1.23
CA VAL A 252 -2.01 -28.43 1.68
C VAL A 252 -0.91 -29.44 2.07
N GLU A 253 0.22 -29.44 1.36
CA GLU A 253 1.35 -30.34 1.66
C GLU A 253 2.00 -30.04 3.03
N ASP A 254 2.04 -28.77 3.46
CA ASP A 254 2.55 -28.36 4.78
C ASP A 254 1.60 -28.75 5.95
N GLU A 255 0.30 -28.94 5.71
CA GLU A 255 -0.64 -29.38 6.76
C GLU A 255 -0.61 -30.90 7.01
N THR A 256 -0.19 -31.69 6.02
CA THR A 256 -0.15 -33.16 6.13
C THR A 256 1.06 -33.72 6.89
N ASP A 257 2.12 -32.93 7.11
CA ASP A 257 3.35 -33.36 7.82
C ASP A 257 3.28 -33.11 9.35
N SER A 258 2.14 -32.64 9.86
CA SER A 258 1.92 -32.34 11.30
C SER A 258 1.38 -33.52 12.11
N ASN A 259 1.16 -34.69 11.51
CA ASN A 259 0.45 -35.80 12.13
C ASN A 259 1.28 -37.09 12.23
N VAL A 260 2.55 -36.97 12.63
CA VAL A 260 3.32 -38.11 13.15
C VAL A 260 3.24 -38.06 14.68
N ASN A 261 2.28 -38.82 15.22
CA ASN A 261 2.28 -39.22 16.62
C ASN A 261 3.64 -39.84 16.97
N THR A 262 4.37 -39.24 17.90
CA THR A 262 5.37 -39.96 18.69
C THR A 262 5.03 -39.69 20.15
N ASP A 263 4.26 -40.61 20.73
CA ASP A 263 4.20 -40.81 22.17
C ASP A 263 5.59 -41.22 22.66
N GLY A 264 6.10 -40.53 23.69
CA GLY A 264 7.41 -40.81 24.27
C GLY A 264 7.88 -39.78 25.29
N ASP A 265 7.16 -39.72 26.40
CA ASP A 265 7.54 -39.43 27.80
C ASP A 265 8.91 -38.76 28.15
N ASP A 266 8.77 -37.68 28.94
CA ASP A 266 9.59 -37.14 30.05
C ASP A 266 11.13 -36.97 29.97
N THR A 267 11.60 -35.72 30.12
CA THR A 267 12.09 -35.19 31.43
C THR A 267 12.56 -33.72 31.33
N GLU A 268 12.38 -33.00 32.43
CA GLU A 268 12.64 -31.59 32.73
C GLU A 268 14.15 -31.22 32.73
N ASP A 269 14.54 -30.02 32.30
CA ASP A 269 15.17 -29.00 33.19
C ASP A 269 15.53 -27.66 32.50
N GLU A 270 15.72 -26.65 33.36
CA GLU A 270 15.63 -25.19 33.18
C GLU A 270 16.69 -24.41 32.35
N ASN A 271 16.26 -23.20 31.94
CA ASN A 271 16.99 -21.90 31.79
C ASN A 271 18.33 -21.83 31.01
N ASP A 272 18.37 -21.03 29.93
CA ASP A 272 19.08 -19.72 29.90
C ASP A 272 18.86 -18.98 28.55
N SER A 273 18.91 -17.65 28.66
CA SER A 273 18.72 -16.59 27.68
C SER A 273 19.60 -16.68 26.44
N GLY A 274 19.03 -16.38 25.27
CA GLY A 274 19.81 -16.09 24.07
C GLY A 274 18.98 -16.06 22.79
N GLY A 275 18.50 -14.88 22.40
CA GLY A 275 17.82 -14.67 21.13
C GLY A 275 18.70 -15.09 19.95
N SER A 276 18.28 -16.14 19.23
CA SER A 276 18.91 -16.57 17.99
C SER A 276 17.85 -16.92 16.96
N TYR A 277 17.79 -16.10 15.91
CA TYR A 277 17.00 -16.33 14.72
C TYR A 277 17.50 -17.62 14.04
N LYS A 278 16.80 -18.74 14.25
CA LYS A 278 17.08 -19.98 13.51
C LYS A 278 16.49 -19.91 12.11
N ASN A 279 17.41 -19.88 11.14
CA ASN A 279 17.28 -20.20 9.73
C ASN A 279 16.18 -21.21 9.41
N ARG A 280 15.25 -20.84 8.53
CA ARG A 280 14.26 -21.78 7.95
C ARG A 280 14.39 -21.99 6.43
N TYR A 281 15.50 -21.59 5.79
CA TYR A 281 15.66 -21.69 4.33
C TYR A 281 17.01 -22.21 3.82
N SER A 282 17.80 -22.91 4.65
CA SER A 282 19.08 -23.49 4.19
C SER A 282 18.99 -24.88 3.54
N ALA A 283 17.81 -25.46 3.35
CA ALA A 283 17.66 -26.86 2.91
C ALA A 283 17.38 -27.06 1.39
N ARG A 284 17.69 -26.10 0.51
CA ARG A 284 17.52 -26.27 -0.96
C ARG A 284 18.75 -25.88 -1.77
N ARG A 285 19.94 -26.22 -1.29
CA ARG A 285 21.17 -26.29 -2.10
C ARG A 285 21.90 -27.57 -1.75
N ASN A 286 21.52 -28.65 -2.43
CA ASN A 286 22.36 -29.76 -2.87
C ASN A 286 21.45 -30.95 -3.21
N LYS A 287 20.98 -30.96 -4.47
CA LYS A 287 20.81 -32.15 -5.29
C LYS A 287 20.72 -31.69 -6.75
#